data_AF-D9UU66-F1
#
_entry.id   AF-D9UU66-F1
#
_cell.length_a   1.000
_cell.length_b   1.000
_cell.length_c   1.000
_cell.angle_alpha   90.00
_cell.angle_beta   90.00
_cell.angle_gamma   90.00
#
_symmetry.space_group_name_H-M   'P 1'
#
loop_
_entity.id
_entity.type
_entity.pdbx_description
1 polymer ?
#
loop_
_entity_poly.entity_id
_entity_poly.type
_entity_poly.pdbx_seq_one_letter_code
_entity_poly.pdbx_strand_id
1 'polypeptide(L)'
;MPTAVVACESRSRRRFRWPAPHRGRSRVNPEYAAYAAAHPLFYDTAHHARTAALPDAEDYATALGTVPPGWEEARRGDWRSLAPAGAHVPPQGWKIHVSASLDAAPRVLAATARLCFARRVPFKFVPTRTLLLLRNGKYADRAGSGKFLTLYPPVPEDFEPLCRDLAVALDGEPGPYILSDLRLGEGPVHVRYGAFAPRFCPGPDGLPVPAVADPGGTLVPDPRGPVFAVPAWVTPPAFLAPHLAARSAAGADGIPYDIEGALHFSNGGGVYRAKDPRTGRRLVLKEARPHAGLAADGTDAVARLTHEEDVLRGLAGLDCVPAVHEHLTVGEHRFLVMDFVPGTTLNTLFARRFPLSRSAPGEEALAAHAAWAERMHRLVTDAVADIHARGVVMGDLHMSNVMVSEDEQRVVLLDFEAASLTSEAARPTVANPAFAAPRDRTGQAVDTYALACLRLALHLPLTTLFGLDRAHAARLADAVAEIFPVPRASLDAAVREIEGPPNAGLAGPEAPAPTASRSAVPAPPAPGSPAPRPEPVSLSPWPRGPRPARPRAARLAHPPTAPTAGFPGDIAQFASP
;
A
#
# COMPACT_ATOMS: atom_id res chain seq x y z
N MET A 1 32.33 7.07 -75.75
CA MET A 1 32.34 8.54 -75.56
C MET A 1 31.06 8.91 -74.80
N PRO A 2 31.14 9.63 -73.68
CA PRO A 2 31.86 9.29 -72.44
C PRO A 2 30.88 9.26 -71.23
N THR A 3 31.18 8.55 -70.13
CA THR A 3 31.68 9.01 -68.78
C THR A 3 30.63 8.63 -67.72
N ALA A 4 30.85 7.60 -66.87
CA ALA A 4 31.57 7.60 -65.57
C ALA A 4 30.81 8.41 -64.50
N VAL A 5 30.52 7.94 -63.27
CA VAL A 5 31.42 7.57 -62.14
C VAL A 5 30.49 6.90 -61.07
N VAL A 6 30.67 5.65 -60.60
CA VAL A 6 31.58 5.05 -59.59
C VAL A 6 31.49 5.58 -58.13
N ALA A 7 31.03 4.68 -57.23
CA ALA A 7 31.33 4.50 -55.78
C ALA A 7 30.86 5.59 -54.78
N CYS A 8 30.60 5.33 -53.49
CA CYS A 8 30.90 4.19 -52.61
C CYS A 8 29.98 4.23 -51.35
N GLU A 9 29.58 3.03 -50.91
CA GLU A 9 29.33 2.53 -49.54
C GLU A 9 28.89 3.44 -48.36
N SER A 10 27.83 3.04 -47.65
CA SER A 10 27.95 2.21 -46.42
C SER A 10 26.76 2.36 -45.45
N ARG A 11 26.38 1.20 -44.88
CA ARG A 11 26.00 0.93 -43.47
C ARG A 11 24.68 0.17 -43.26
N SER A 12 24.89 -1.10 -42.92
CA SER A 12 24.08 -2.05 -42.16
C SER A 12 22.81 -1.49 -41.48
N ARG A 13 21.65 -1.98 -41.92
CA ARG A 13 20.41 -1.93 -41.12
C ARG A 13 20.49 -2.99 -40.02
N ARG A 14 20.86 -2.57 -38.81
CA ARG A 14 20.71 -3.39 -37.59
C ARG A 14 19.22 -3.66 -37.39
N ARG A 15 18.84 -4.94 -37.38
CA ARG A 15 17.50 -5.40 -36.98
C ARG A 15 17.29 -5.01 -35.52
N PHE A 16 16.24 -4.22 -35.27
CA PHE A 16 15.79 -3.89 -33.92
C PHE A 16 15.22 -5.16 -33.26
N ARG A 17 15.99 -5.76 -32.35
CA ARG A 17 15.47 -6.80 -31.44
C ARG A 17 14.80 -6.08 -30.29
N TRP A 18 13.48 -6.24 -30.16
CA TRP A 18 12.78 -5.91 -28.92
C TRP A 18 13.39 -6.74 -27.78
N PRO A 19 13.75 -6.13 -26.63
CA PRO A 19 14.13 -6.91 -25.46
C PRO A 19 12.93 -7.76 -25.04
N ALA A 20 13.17 -9.06 -24.84
CA ALA A 20 12.16 -9.97 -24.35
C ALA A 20 11.62 -9.47 -23.00
N PRO A 21 10.30 -9.43 -22.77
CA PRO A 21 9.77 -9.08 -21.47
C PRO A 21 10.26 -10.11 -20.45
N HIS A 22 10.88 -9.62 -19.37
CA HIS A 22 11.18 -10.44 -18.21
C HIS A 22 9.91 -11.21 -17.81
N ARG A 23 10.02 -12.54 -17.72
CA ARG A 23 9.02 -13.40 -17.08
C ARG A 23 9.02 -13.10 -15.57
N GLY A 24 8.48 -11.96 -15.20
CA GLY A 24 8.24 -11.52 -13.84
C GLY A 24 6.78 -11.16 -13.73
N ARG A 25 6.08 -11.75 -12.76
CA ARG A 25 4.65 -11.57 -12.49
C ARG A 25 4.27 -10.10 -12.61
N SER A 26 3.32 -9.77 -13.49
CA SER A 26 2.59 -8.49 -13.44
C SER A 26 1.81 -8.47 -12.13
N ARG A 27 2.46 -8.02 -11.07
CA ARG A 27 1.83 -7.61 -9.82
C ARG A 27 1.77 -6.09 -9.89
N VAL A 28 0.57 -5.54 -9.76
CA VAL A 28 0.39 -4.10 -9.47
C VAL A 28 1.33 -3.76 -8.32
N ASN A 29 2.19 -2.75 -8.50
CA ASN A 29 3.10 -2.34 -7.44
C ASN A 29 2.22 -1.85 -6.26
N PRO A 30 2.25 -2.51 -5.08
CA PRO A 30 1.38 -2.20 -3.96
C PRO A 30 1.54 -0.75 -3.46
N GLU A 31 2.66 -0.10 -3.77
CA GLU A 31 2.90 1.33 -3.50
C GLU A 31 1.84 2.25 -4.15
N TYR A 32 1.23 1.83 -5.26
CA TYR A 32 0.15 2.58 -5.93
C TYR A 32 -1.06 2.85 -5.02
N ALA A 33 -1.34 1.96 -4.06
CA ALA A 33 -2.48 2.10 -3.17
C ALA A 33 -2.40 3.38 -2.32
N ALA A 34 -1.18 3.76 -1.89
CA ALA A 34 -0.97 4.97 -1.09
C ALA A 34 -1.26 6.24 -1.90
N TYR A 35 -1.00 6.24 -3.21
CA TYR A 35 -1.24 7.38 -4.09
C TYR A 35 -2.70 7.45 -4.57
N ALA A 36 -3.37 6.31 -4.70
CA ALA A 36 -4.81 6.26 -5.00
C ALA A 36 -5.67 6.75 -3.82
N ALA A 37 -5.18 6.57 -2.59
CA ALA A 37 -5.87 7.06 -1.39
C ALA A 37 -5.91 8.60 -1.28
N ALA A 38 -5.04 9.30 -2.02
CA ALA A 38 -4.91 10.75 -1.97
C ALA A 38 -6.05 11.48 -2.73
N HIS A 39 -6.54 10.90 -3.82
CA HIS A 39 -7.65 11.48 -4.59
C HIS A 39 -8.47 10.37 -5.28
N PRO A 40 -9.82 10.45 -5.29
CA PRO A 40 -10.67 9.36 -5.80
C PRO A 40 -10.50 9.03 -7.29
N LEU A 41 -9.97 9.98 -8.08
CA LEU A 41 -9.84 9.85 -9.55
C LEU A 41 -8.41 9.99 -10.06
N PHE A 42 -7.45 10.41 -9.23
CA PHE A 42 -6.09 10.72 -9.67
C PHE A 42 -5.10 10.19 -8.64
N TYR A 43 -3.93 9.72 -9.09
CA TYR A 43 -2.84 9.50 -8.16
C TYR A 43 -2.30 10.84 -7.68
N ASP A 44 -2.14 10.98 -6.37
CA ASP A 44 -1.42 12.11 -5.77
C ASP A 44 -0.71 11.62 -4.50
N THR A 45 0.14 12.45 -3.92
CA THR A 45 0.76 12.15 -2.63
C THR A 45 -0.21 12.46 -1.49
N ALA A 46 -0.21 11.61 -0.45
CA ALA A 46 -1.05 11.81 0.72
C ALA A 46 -0.80 13.16 1.43
N HIS A 47 0.42 13.71 1.34
CA HIS A 47 0.72 15.04 1.87
C HIS A 47 0.21 16.20 0.99
N HIS A 48 0.00 16.01 -0.32
CA HIS A 48 -0.66 16.98 -1.20
C HIS A 48 -2.19 17.00 -1.03
N ALA A 49 -2.80 15.83 -0.86
CA ALA A 49 -4.25 15.65 -0.65
C ALA A 49 -4.83 16.42 0.55
N ARG A 50 -3.96 16.89 1.46
CA ARG A 50 -4.29 17.81 2.56
C ARG A 50 -4.97 19.11 2.09
N THR A 51 -4.92 19.44 0.79
CA THR A 51 -5.50 20.68 0.28
C THR A 51 -6.92 20.54 -0.29
N ALA A 52 -7.48 19.34 -0.50
CA ALA A 52 -8.72 19.22 -1.28
C ALA A 52 -9.85 18.29 -0.78
N ALA A 53 -9.64 17.26 0.06
CA ALA A 53 -10.75 16.29 0.25
C ALA A 53 -10.78 15.42 1.53
N LEU A 54 -9.98 15.70 2.58
CA LEU A 54 -10.08 14.96 3.84
C LEU A 54 -10.47 15.92 4.99
N PRO A 55 -11.77 16.03 5.32
CA PRO A 55 -12.20 16.65 6.56
C PRO A 55 -11.66 15.81 7.73
N ASP A 56 -11.15 16.46 8.78
CA ASP A 56 -10.57 15.86 10.00
C ASP A 56 -9.12 15.32 9.92
N ALA A 57 -8.22 16.07 9.30
CA ALA A 57 -6.79 15.89 9.55
C ALA A 57 -6.44 16.39 10.96
N GLU A 58 -6.66 15.56 12.00
CA GLU A 58 -6.10 15.78 13.33
C GLU A 58 -4.57 15.98 13.20
N ASP A 59 -4.13 17.24 13.20
CA ASP A 59 -2.73 17.61 13.20
C ASP A 59 -2.22 17.44 14.63
N TYR A 60 -1.13 16.68 14.80
CA TYR A 60 -0.55 16.44 16.11
C TYR A 60 0.14 17.69 16.71
N ALA A 61 -0.06 18.89 16.13
CA ALA A 61 0.44 20.16 16.65
C ALA A 61 0.10 20.40 18.13
N THR A 62 -1.12 20.09 18.57
CA THR A 62 -1.51 20.22 19.99
C THR A 62 -0.68 19.28 20.88
N ALA A 63 -0.46 18.04 20.42
CA ALA A 63 0.32 17.05 21.15
C ALA A 63 1.82 17.36 21.17
N LEU A 64 2.36 17.96 20.09
CA LEU A 64 3.74 18.45 20.05
C LEU A 64 3.99 19.54 21.11
N GLY A 65 2.97 20.35 21.41
CA GLY A 65 3.07 21.50 22.29
C GLY A 65 3.89 22.64 21.69
N THR A 66 4.35 23.56 22.55
CA THR A 66 5.16 24.71 22.12
C THR A 66 6.59 24.29 21.85
N VAL A 67 7.04 24.52 20.60
CA VAL A 67 8.44 24.34 20.21
C VAL A 67 9.30 25.41 20.92
N PRO A 68 10.36 25.03 21.67
CA PRO A 68 11.20 26.00 22.35
C PRO A 68 11.91 26.96 21.38
N PRO A 69 12.27 28.18 21.82
CA PRO A 69 13.10 29.08 21.02
C PRO A 69 14.44 28.43 20.62
N GLY A 70 14.97 28.81 19.45
CA GLY A 70 16.22 28.26 18.94
C GLY A 70 16.10 26.86 18.32
N TRP A 71 14.89 26.49 17.86
CA TRP A 71 14.63 25.34 17.02
C TRP A 71 14.14 25.78 15.65
N GLU A 72 14.53 25.02 14.63
CA GLU A 72 14.10 25.16 13.24
C GLU A 72 13.13 24.03 12.88
N GLU A 73 12.13 24.36 12.07
CA GLU A 73 11.14 23.42 11.56
C GLU A 73 11.22 23.32 10.04
N ALA A 74 11.12 22.09 9.52
CA ALA A 74 10.96 21.84 8.10
C ALA A 74 9.87 20.79 7.84
N ARG A 75 9.20 20.90 6.69
CA ARG A 75 8.25 19.88 6.19
C ARG A 75 8.74 19.34 4.86
N ARG A 76 8.84 18.01 4.75
CA ARG A 76 9.29 17.32 3.54
C ARG A 76 8.55 16.00 3.37
N GLY A 77 7.78 15.89 2.29
CA GLY A 77 6.87 14.77 2.09
C GLY A 77 5.93 14.59 3.28
N ASP A 78 5.85 13.37 3.79
CA ASP A 78 4.95 13.01 4.90
C ASP A 78 5.53 13.32 6.29
N TRP A 79 6.65 14.04 6.39
CA TRP A 79 7.37 14.29 7.63
C TRP A 79 7.39 15.76 8.02
N ARG A 80 7.25 16.01 9.33
CA ARG A 80 7.61 17.26 10.00
C ARG A 80 8.88 17.03 10.81
N SER A 81 9.90 17.85 10.57
CA SER A 81 11.22 17.74 11.19
C SER A 81 11.48 18.94 12.09
N LEU A 82 12.08 18.70 13.26
CA LEU A 82 12.54 19.70 14.19
C LEU A 82 14.01 19.46 14.54
N ALA A 83 14.81 20.51 14.48
CA ALA A 83 16.21 20.47 14.89
C ALA A 83 16.57 21.74 15.66
N PRO A 84 17.47 21.69 16.65
CA PRO A 84 18.02 22.90 17.23
C PRO A 84 18.75 23.71 16.14
N ALA A 85 18.60 25.04 16.17
CA ALA A 85 19.27 25.92 15.21
C ALA A 85 20.79 25.70 15.24
N GLY A 86 21.37 25.52 14.05
CA GLY A 86 22.80 25.22 13.89
C GLY A 86 23.24 23.82 14.33
N ALA A 87 22.31 22.90 14.61
CA ALA A 87 22.67 21.53 14.99
C ALA A 87 23.45 20.81 13.88
N HIS A 88 24.60 20.22 14.24
CA HIS A 88 25.34 19.33 13.36
C HIS A 88 24.86 17.90 13.55
N VAL A 89 24.28 17.32 12.51
CA VAL A 89 23.82 15.92 12.49
C VAL A 89 24.86 15.10 11.73
N PRO A 90 25.45 14.05 12.32
CA PRO A 90 26.42 13.22 11.61
C PRO A 90 25.75 12.56 10.40
N PRO A 91 26.50 12.21 9.34
CA PRO A 91 25.91 11.67 8.12
C PRO A 91 25.31 10.27 8.29
N GLN A 92 25.72 9.54 9.33
CA GLN A 92 25.22 8.22 9.72
C GLN A 92 25.44 7.97 11.22
N GLY A 93 24.73 6.97 11.74
CA GLY A 93 24.92 6.49 13.09
C GLY A 93 23.76 5.60 13.51
N TRP A 94 23.67 5.37 14.82
CA TRP A 94 22.49 4.77 15.44
C TRP A 94 21.38 5.82 15.53
N LYS A 95 20.26 5.57 14.85
CA LYS A 95 19.03 6.34 14.97
C LYS A 95 18.00 5.56 15.76
N ILE A 96 17.12 6.30 16.43
CA ILE A 96 16.03 5.74 17.22
C ILE A 96 14.74 5.96 16.44
N HIS A 97 13.97 4.91 16.26
CA HIS A 97 12.60 4.99 15.75
C HIS A 97 11.64 4.67 16.88
N VAL A 98 10.55 5.41 16.94
CA VAL A 98 9.47 5.17 17.89
C VAL A 98 8.23 4.85 17.10
N SER A 99 7.58 3.72 17.41
CA SER A 99 6.28 3.37 16.86
C SER A 99 5.14 3.86 17.75
N ALA A 100 3.93 3.87 17.21
CA ALA A 100 2.72 4.16 17.97
C ALA A 100 1.51 3.58 17.25
N SER A 101 0.53 3.11 18.02
CA SER A 101 -0.85 2.97 17.54
C SER A 101 -1.43 4.37 17.26
N LEU A 102 -2.52 4.43 16.48
CA LEU A 102 -3.13 5.71 16.14
C LEU A 102 -3.59 6.48 17.39
N ASP A 103 -4.10 5.78 18.41
CA ASP A 103 -4.65 6.39 19.62
C ASP A 103 -3.56 6.77 20.64
N ALA A 104 -2.42 6.07 20.61
CA ALA A 104 -1.26 6.40 21.44
C ALA A 104 -0.41 7.53 20.85
N ALA A 105 -0.48 7.77 19.54
CA ALA A 105 0.40 8.70 18.83
C ALA A 105 0.48 10.11 19.47
N PRO A 106 -0.61 10.76 19.91
CA PRO A 106 -0.51 12.04 20.62
C PRO A 106 0.34 11.98 21.90
N ARG A 107 0.14 10.97 22.75
CA ARG A 107 0.89 10.83 24.02
C ARG A 107 2.35 10.50 23.76
N VAL A 108 2.61 9.56 22.84
CA VAL A 108 3.96 9.15 22.43
C VAL A 108 4.73 10.34 21.86
N LEU A 109 4.10 11.17 21.02
CA LEU A 109 4.71 12.40 20.50
C LEU A 109 5.05 13.37 21.62
N ALA A 110 4.11 13.66 22.53
CA ALA A 110 4.32 14.61 23.61
C ALA A 110 5.50 14.21 24.52
N ALA A 111 5.54 12.94 24.93
CA ALA A 111 6.61 12.40 25.79
C ALA A 111 7.97 12.41 25.07
N THR A 112 8.01 11.97 23.81
CA THR A 112 9.24 11.93 23.00
C THR A 112 9.76 13.33 22.71
N ALA A 113 8.88 14.25 22.30
CA ALA A 113 9.25 15.63 21.99
C ALA A 113 9.83 16.36 23.21
N ARG A 114 9.25 16.17 24.40
CA ARG A 114 9.79 16.73 25.65
C ARG A 114 11.23 16.29 25.91
N LEU A 115 11.54 15.00 25.73
CA LEU A 115 12.90 14.46 25.86
C LEU A 115 13.84 15.02 24.80
N CYS A 116 13.39 15.08 23.54
CA CYS A 116 14.17 15.67 22.44
C CYS A 116 14.46 17.15 22.68
N PHE A 117 13.50 17.91 23.19
CA PHE A 117 13.69 19.33 23.53
C PHE A 117 14.69 19.52 24.66
N ALA A 118 14.56 18.75 25.74
CA ALA A 118 15.48 18.81 26.88
C ALA A 118 16.92 18.43 26.51
N ARG A 119 17.08 17.40 25.67
CA ARG A 119 18.38 16.87 25.25
C ARG A 119 18.91 17.47 23.94
N ARG A 120 18.20 18.43 23.35
CA ARG A 120 18.53 19.06 22.04
C ARG A 120 18.76 18.05 20.91
N VAL A 121 17.93 17.00 20.85
CA VAL A 121 18.03 15.92 19.85
C VAL A 121 17.16 16.26 18.63
N PRO A 122 17.73 16.39 17.41
CA PRO A 122 16.95 16.52 16.19
C PRO A 122 16.05 15.30 15.97
N PHE A 123 14.80 15.55 15.56
CA PHE A 123 13.84 14.48 15.31
C PHE A 123 12.83 14.87 14.23
N LYS A 124 12.16 13.86 13.68
CA LYS A 124 11.04 14.04 12.76
C LYS A 124 9.92 13.09 13.10
N PHE A 125 8.71 13.46 12.74
CA PHE A 125 7.51 12.65 12.98
C PHE A 125 6.48 12.81 11.86
N VAL A 126 5.56 11.85 11.80
CA VAL A 126 4.41 11.89 10.87
C VAL A 126 3.36 12.86 11.45
N PRO A 127 2.99 13.95 10.76
CA PRO A 127 2.31 15.06 11.41
C PRO A 127 0.80 14.88 11.63
N THR A 128 0.17 13.84 11.05
CA THR A 128 -1.27 13.63 11.15
C THR A 128 -1.64 12.17 11.37
N ARG A 129 -2.82 11.96 11.95
CA ARG A 129 -3.43 10.62 12.12
C ARG A 129 -3.57 9.88 10.78
N THR A 130 -4.07 10.56 9.75
CA THR A 130 -4.27 9.96 8.41
C THR A 130 -2.97 9.49 7.77
N LEU A 131 -1.89 10.27 7.86
CA LEU A 131 -0.59 9.85 7.31
C LEU A 131 -0.02 8.66 8.08
N LEU A 132 -0.24 8.60 9.40
CA LEU A 132 0.17 7.44 10.21
C LEU A 132 -0.65 6.19 9.85
N LEU A 133 -1.96 6.34 9.63
CA LEU A 133 -2.85 5.27 9.16
C LEU A 133 -2.34 4.69 7.83
N LEU A 134 -2.11 5.54 6.82
CA LEU A 134 -1.65 5.12 5.49
C LEU A 134 -0.29 4.40 5.55
N ARG A 135 0.63 4.91 6.39
CA ARG A 135 1.94 4.29 6.62
C ARG A 135 1.87 2.92 7.31
N ASN A 136 0.79 2.66 8.05
CA ASN A 136 0.56 1.40 8.75
C ASN A 136 -0.50 0.51 8.05
N GLY A 137 -1.00 0.91 6.89
CA GLY A 137 -2.03 0.17 6.15
C GLY A 137 -1.59 -1.23 5.70
N LYS A 138 -2.55 -2.09 5.34
CA LYS A 138 -2.31 -3.51 4.92
C LYS A 138 -1.23 -3.66 3.84
N TYR A 139 -1.26 -2.81 2.81
CA TYR A 139 -0.31 -2.87 1.69
C TYR A 139 0.78 -1.79 1.73
N ALA A 140 0.95 -1.13 2.88
CA ALA A 140 2.03 -0.16 3.07
C ALA A 140 3.41 -0.82 2.99
N ASP A 141 4.43 -0.02 2.66
CA ASP A 141 5.82 -0.47 2.65
C ASP A 141 6.22 -1.05 4.02
N ARG A 142 6.62 -2.31 4.03
CA ARG A 142 6.98 -3.06 5.23
C ARG A 142 8.25 -2.55 5.90
N ALA A 143 9.14 -1.87 5.16
CA ALA A 143 10.37 -1.32 5.72
C ALA A 143 10.17 0.01 6.45
N GLY A 144 9.23 0.83 5.96
CA GLY A 144 8.83 2.10 6.55
C GLY A 144 7.71 2.00 7.58
N SER A 145 6.97 0.89 7.60
CA SER A 145 5.81 0.73 8.48
C SER A 145 6.17 0.74 9.97
N GLY A 146 5.26 1.27 10.78
CA GLY A 146 5.41 1.46 12.21
C GLY A 146 6.26 2.65 12.61
N LYS A 147 7.09 3.22 11.72
CA LYS A 147 7.94 4.38 12.04
C LYS A 147 7.10 5.65 12.16
N PHE A 148 6.75 6.01 13.39
CA PHE A 148 6.01 7.24 13.70
C PHE A 148 6.97 8.41 13.96
N LEU A 149 8.00 8.22 14.79
CA LEU A 149 9.09 9.20 14.98
C LEU A 149 10.44 8.61 14.56
N THR A 150 11.37 9.50 14.20
CA THR A 150 12.79 9.18 14.02
C THR A 150 13.64 10.25 14.68
N LEU A 151 14.54 9.85 15.57
CA LEU A 151 15.43 10.71 16.33
C LEU A 151 16.87 10.47 15.88
N TYR A 152 17.65 11.55 15.86
CA TYR A 152 19.03 11.58 15.38
C TYR A 152 19.94 12.10 16.49
N PRO A 153 20.43 11.22 17.39
CA PRO A 153 21.39 11.62 18.41
C PRO A 153 22.62 12.25 17.72
N PRO A 154 22.96 13.52 18.01
CA PRO A 154 24.09 14.17 17.36
C PRO A 154 25.43 13.67 17.90
N VAL A 155 25.43 13.24 19.17
CA VAL A 155 26.59 12.77 19.93
C VAL A 155 26.41 11.27 20.18
N PRO A 156 27.34 10.41 19.75
CA PRO A 156 27.23 8.95 19.94
C PRO A 156 27.07 8.53 21.41
N GLU A 157 27.70 9.25 22.33
CA GLU A 157 27.65 8.97 23.78
C GLU A 157 26.26 9.20 24.38
N ASP A 158 25.44 10.07 23.77
CA ASP A 158 24.08 10.36 24.22
C ASP A 158 23.06 9.32 23.74
N PHE A 159 23.44 8.43 22.81
CA PHE A 159 22.54 7.43 22.24
C PHE A 159 21.97 6.48 23.30
N GLU A 160 22.83 5.91 24.15
CA GLU A 160 22.41 4.96 25.18
C GLU A 160 21.53 5.61 26.27
N PRO A 161 21.94 6.74 26.90
CA PRO A 161 21.08 7.44 27.85
C PRO A 161 19.72 7.82 27.27
N LEU A 162 19.68 8.31 26.02
CA LEU A 162 18.43 8.67 25.36
C LEU A 162 17.54 7.44 25.13
N CYS A 163 18.11 6.30 24.72
CA CYS A 163 17.37 5.06 24.57
C CYS A 163 16.73 4.60 25.89
N ARG A 164 17.49 4.67 26.99
CA ARG A 164 16.99 4.29 28.33
C ARG A 164 15.87 5.22 28.79
N ASP A 165 16.03 6.53 28.64
CA ASP A 165 15.00 7.51 28.98
C ASP A 165 13.71 7.31 28.17
N LEU A 166 13.85 7.05 26.87
CA LEU A 166 12.70 6.78 25.99
C LEU A 166 12.01 5.47 26.38
N ALA A 167 12.77 4.41 26.69
CA ALA A 167 12.21 3.14 27.10
C ALA A 167 11.40 3.27 28.40
N VAL A 168 11.87 4.07 29.36
CA VAL A 168 11.12 4.35 30.59
C VAL A 168 9.91 5.24 30.33
N ALA A 169 10.07 6.32 29.55
CA ALA A 169 9.01 7.29 29.32
C ALA A 169 7.86 6.76 28.46
N LEU A 170 8.11 5.73 27.65
CA LEU A 170 7.15 5.13 26.72
C LEU A 170 6.80 3.69 27.10
N ASP A 171 7.14 3.26 28.32
CA ASP A 171 6.80 1.92 28.80
C ASP A 171 5.28 1.69 28.76
N GLY A 172 4.87 0.54 28.24
CA GLY A 172 3.45 0.17 28.06
C GLY A 172 2.70 0.89 26.93
N GLU A 173 3.28 1.87 26.22
CA GLU A 173 2.60 2.50 25.09
C GLU A 173 2.53 1.55 23.88
N PRO A 174 1.33 1.33 23.28
CA PRO A 174 1.17 0.36 22.20
C PRO A 174 1.66 0.91 20.86
N GLY A 175 2.29 0.05 20.07
CA GLY A 175 2.70 0.36 18.70
C GLY A 175 3.10 -0.88 17.93
N PRO A 176 3.05 -0.83 16.59
CA PRO A 176 3.48 -1.97 15.78
C PRO A 176 4.99 -2.20 15.92
N TYR A 177 5.39 -3.48 15.85
CA TYR A 177 6.80 -3.86 15.76
C TYR A 177 7.44 -3.30 14.47
N ILE A 178 8.63 -2.72 14.53
CA ILE A 178 9.33 -2.24 13.33
C ILE A 178 10.28 -3.33 12.82
N LEU A 179 9.91 -3.99 11.73
CA LEU A 179 10.60 -5.20 11.21
C LEU A 179 12.10 -4.97 10.91
N SER A 180 12.42 -3.78 10.41
CA SER A 180 13.78 -3.40 9.99
C SER A 180 14.71 -2.94 11.13
N ASP A 181 14.20 -2.94 12.36
CA ASP A 181 14.86 -2.32 13.50
C ASP A 181 14.92 -3.30 14.68
N LEU A 182 15.79 -3.02 15.66
CA LEU A 182 15.90 -3.77 16.90
C LEU A 182 15.02 -3.10 17.97
N ARG A 183 14.00 -3.78 18.49
CA ARG A 183 13.17 -3.30 19.59
C ARG A 183 13.95 -3.31 20.91
N LEU A 184 13.75 -2.28 21.73
CA LEU A 184 14.29 -2.19 23.09
C LEU A 184 13.21 -2.58 24.11
N GLY A 185 13.40 -3.74 24.74
CA GLY A 185 12.40 -4.32 25.65
C GLY A 185 11.07 -4.57 24.92
N GLU A 186 9.96 -4.32 25.61
CA GLU A 186 8.61 -4.44 25.06
C GLU A 186 7.97 -3.09 24.70
N GLY A 187 8.71 -1.98 24.84
CA GLY A 187 8.21 -0.66 24.49
C GLY A 187 8.19 -0.39 22.98
N PRO A 188 7.69 0.78 22.56
CA PRO A 188 7.65 1.18 21.15
C PRO A 188 9.00 1.70 20.62
N VAL A 189 10.07 1.58 21.40
CA VAL A 189 11.40 2.13 21.07
C VAL A 189 12.20 1.11 20.29
N HIS A 190 12.71 1.52 19.13
CA HIS A 190 13.48 0.68 18.23
C HIS A 190 14.74 1.41 17.76
N VAL A 191 15.80 0.68 17.44
CA VAL A 191 17.07 1.25 16.99
C VAL A 191 17.58 0.59 15.72
N ARG A 192 18.26 1.39 14.90
CA ARG A 192 18.92 0.92 13.68
C ARG A 192 20.14 1.77 13.36
N TYR A 193 21.19 1.13 12.88
CA TYR A 193 22.31 1.83 12.26
C TYR A 193 21.97 2.18 10.80
N GLY A 194 22.23 3.41 10.38
CA GLY A 194 22.02 3.79 8.98
C GLY A 194 22.32 5.26 8.69
N ALA A 195 22.05 5.66 7.45
CA ALA A 195 22.22 7.05 7.04
C ALA A 195 21.21 7.98 7.74
N PHE A 196 21.68 9.17 8.12
CA PHE A 196 20.86 10.25 8.69
C PHE A 196 20.42 11.21 7.60
N ALA A 197 21.32 11.52 6.66
CA ALA A 197 21.04 12.29 5.45
C ALA A 197 21.03 11.39 4.20
N PRO A 198 20.28 11.76 3.14
CA PRO A 198 20.34 11.06 1.86
C PRO A 198 21.76 11.07 1.29
N ARG A 199 22.31 9.88 1.07
CA ARG A 199 23.55 9.62 0.33
C ARG A 199 23.30 8.42 -0.54
N PHE A 200 23.88 8.39 -1.73
CA PHE A 200 23.62 7.34 -2.70
C PHE A 200 24.92 6.76 -3.25
N CYS A 201 24.91 5.46 -3.53
CA CYS A 201 25.94 4.78 -4.29
C CYS A 201 25.27 3.89 -5.36
N PRO A 202 26.00 3.43 -6.38
CA PRO A 202 25.46 2.44 -7.31
C PRO A 202 25.11 1.13 -6.60
N GLY A 203 23.91 0.61 -6.84
CA GLY A 203 23.47 -0.71 -6.41
C GLY A 203 23.97 -1.82 -7.34
N PRO A 204 23.63 -3.09 -7.05
CA PRO A 204 24.03 -4.24 -7.87
C PRO A 204 23.55 -4.18 -9.33
N ASP A 205 22.46 -3.45 -9.58
CA ASP A 205 21.87 -3.18 -10.89
C ASP A 205 22.35 -1.86 -11.53
N GLY A 206 23.27 -1.15 -10.87
CA GLY A 206 23.78 0.15 -11.28
C GLY A 206 22.87 1.33 -10.92
N LEU A 207 21.70 1.10 -10.32
CA LEU A 207 20.78 2.18 -9.92
C LEU A 207 21.24 2.83 -8.60
N PRO A 208 21.01 4.14 -8.39
CA PRO A 208 21.34 4.79 -7.13
C PRO A 208 20.55 4.19 -5.96
N VAL A 209 21.25 3.65 -4.96
CA VAL A 209 20.66 3.15 -3.72
C VAL A 209 21.17 3.95 -2.52
N PRO A 210 20.37 4.10 -1.44
CA PRO A 210 20.82 4.75 -0.23
C PRO A 210 22.10 4.10 0.33
N ALA A 211 22.99 4.91 0.91
CA ALA A 211 24.32 4.46 1.31
C ALA A 211 24.76 4.93 2.70
N VAL A 212 25.57 4.09 3.36
CA VAL A 212 26.42 4.45 4.49
C VAL A 212 27.89 4.42 4.08
N ALA A 213 28.77 5.09 4.82
CA ALA A 213 30.20 5.01 4.64
C ALA A 213 30.78 3.91 5.54
N ASP A 214 31.70 3.13 4.99
CA ASP A 214 32.57 2.24 5.76
C ASP A 214 33.68 3.04 6.49
N PRO A 215 34.56 2.40 7.29
CA PRO A 215 35.64 3.09 7.99
C PRO A 215 36.67 3.75 7.05
N GLY A 216 36.74 3.31 5.78
CA GLY A 216 37.58 3.92 4.75
C GLY A 216 36.90 5.09 4.03
N GLY A 217 35.65 5.44 4.38
CA GLY A 217 34.87 6.50 3.74
C GLY A 217 34.18 6.08 2.45
N THR A 218 34.28 4.81 2.05
CA THR A 218 33.66 4.30 0.83
C THR A 218 32.16 4.13 1.06
N LEU A 219 31.36 4.66 0.14
CA LEU A 219 29.91 4.52 0.19
C LEU A 219 29.51 3.11 -0.23
N VAL A 220 28.76 2.47 0.66
CA VAL A 220 28.24 1.11 0.51
C VAL A 220 26.73 1.10 0.76
N PRO A 221 25.97 0.22 0.09
CA PRO A 221 24.52 0.20 0.22
C PRO A 221 24.05 0.09 1.68
N ASP A 222 23.06 0.89 2.06
CA ASP A 222 22.29 0.81 3.31
C ASP A 222 21.02 -0.02 3.01
N PRO A 223 21.02 -1.35 3.22
CA PRO A 223 19.89 -2.20 2.85
C PRO A 223 18.65 -1.85 3.68
N ARG A 224 17.59 -1.38 3.03
CA ARG A 224 16.33 -0.95 3.68
C ARG A 224 15.22 -2.01 3.61
N GLY A 225 15.57 -3.30 3.67
CA GLY A 225 14.58 -4.37 3.73
C GLY A 225 13.84 -4.42 5.08
N PRO A 226 12.75 -5.20 5.18
CA PRO A 226 11.99 -5.43 6.41
C PRO A 226 12.71 -6.45 7.33
N VAL A 227 14.02 -6.29 7.50
CA VAL A 227 14.88 -7.14 8.32
C VAL A 227 15.91 -6.25 9.00
N PHE A 228 16.13 -6.48 10.29
CA PHE A 228 17.19 -5.81 11.02
C PHE A 228 18.56 -6.28 10.54
N ALA A 229 19.42 -5.33 10.18
CA ALA A 229 20.79 -5.60 9.78
C ALA A 229 21.71 -4.53 10.37
N VAL A 230 22.88 -4.96 10.81
CA VAL A 230 23.98 -4.09 11.25
C VAL A 230 25.13 -4.29 10.27
N PRO A 231 25.74 -3.21 9.74
CA PRO A 231 26.91 -3.35 8.90
C PRO A 231 28.05 -4.08 9.61
N ALA A 232 28.80 -4.93 8.89
CA ALA A 232 29.80 -5.83 9.49
C ALA A 232 30.92 -5.10 10.25
N TRP A 233 31.23 -3.85 9.90
CA TRP A 233 32.23 -3.02 10.57
C TRP A 233 31.68 -2.24 11.78
N VAL A 234 30.37 -2.31 12.04
CA VAL A 234 29.74 -1.63 13.17
C VAL A 234 29.59 -2.62 14.31
N THR A 235 30.24 -2.33 15.44
CA THR A 235 30.00 -3.06 16.69
C THR A 235 28.79 -2.45 17.41
N PRO A 236 27.72 -3.21 17.67
CA PRO A 236 26.60 -2.71 18.47
C PRO A 236 27.05 -2.32 19.89
N PRO A 237 26.55 -1.20 20.45
CA PRO A 237 26.79 -0.87 21.85
C PRO A 237 26.38 -2.00 22.80
N ALA A 238 27.14 -2.19 23.88
CA ALA A 238 26.98 -3.34 24.79
C ALA A 238 25.57 -3.46 25.39
N PHE A 239 24.89 -2.33 25.65
CA PHE A 239 23.53 -2.33 26.19
C PHE A 239 22.49 -2.95 25.23
N LEU A 240 22.80 -3.09 23.95
CA LEU A 240 21.93 -3.75 22.97
C LEU A 240 22.01 -5.27 23.01
N ALA A 241 23.04 -5.85 23.65
CA ALA A 241 23.25 -7.29 23.74
C ALA A 241 22.02 -8.09 24.21
N PRO A 242 21.31 -7.73 25.32
CA PRO A 242 20.12 -8.47 25.74
C PRO A 242 19.00 -8.44 24.69
N HIS A 243 18.83 -7.31 23.97
CA HIS A 243 17.81 -7.18 22.94
C HIS A 243 18.14 -7.99 21.69
N LEU A 244 19.42 -8.06 21.30
CA LEU A 244 19.90 -8.91 20.22
C LEU A 244 19.71 -10.40 20.55
N ALA A 245 19.98 -10.79 21.79
CA ALA A 245 19.75 -12.15 22.27
C ALA A 245 18.26 -12.52 22.24
N ALA A 246 17.39 -11.64 22.76
CA ALA A 246 15.94 -11.82 22.73
C ALA A 246 15.41 -11.97 21.30
N ARG A 247 15.84 -11.11 20.37
CA ARG A 247 15.47 -11.22 18.94
C ARG A 247 15.92 -12.55 18.33
N SER A 248 17.12 -13.03 18.67
CA SER A 248 17.67 -14.27 18.13
C SER A 248 16.93 -15.50 18.67
N ALA A 249 16.45 -15.45 19.92
CA ALA A 249 15.62 -16.49 20.51
C ALA A 249 14.17 -16.48 20.01
N ALA A 250 13.64 -15.32 19.60
CA ALA A 250 12.29 -15.15 19.06
C ALA A 250 12.13 -15.64 17.60
N GLY A 251 12.87 -16.68 17.19
CA GLY A 251 12.76 -17.29 15.85
C GLY A 251 11.38 -17.94 15.61
N ALA A 252 11.30 -18.89 14.67
CA ALA A 252 10.08 -19.69 14.45
C ALA A 252 9.77 -20.65 15.62
N ASP A 253 10.54 -20.58 16.70
CA ASP A 253 10.37 -21.35 17.92
C ASP A 253 8.97 -21.11 18.49
N GLY A 254 8.16 -22.17 18.55
CA GLY A 254 6.78 -22.12 19.03
C GLY A 254 5.70 -22.36 17.98
N ILE A 255 6.02 -22.38 16.68
CA ILE A 255 5.07 -22.83 15.65
C ILE A 255 5.19 -24.36 15.51
N PRO A 256 4.14 -25.15 15.86
CA PRO A 256 4.20 -26.62 15.84
C PRO A 256 3.98 -27.22 14.43
N TYR A 257 4.32 -26.49 13.37
CA TYR A 257 4.12 -26.87 11.98
C TYR A 257 5.37 -26.61 11.13
N ASP A 258 5.59 -27.45 10.14
CA ASP A 258 6.68 -27.30 9.18
C ASP A 258 6.29 -26.23 8.15
N ILE A 259 6.86 -25.03 8.24
CA ILE A 259 6.62 -23.96 7.27
C ILE A 259 7.35 -24.28 5.96
N GLU A 260 6.61 -24.55 4.89
CA GLU A 260 7.15 -24.90 3.57
C GLU A 260 7.46 -23.67 2.71
N GLY A 261 6.84 -22.52 3.03
CA GLY A 261 7.13 -21.25 2.36
C GLY A 261 6.01 -20.23 2.44
N ALA A 262 6.34 -18.97 2.17
CA ALA A 262 5.38 -17.87 2.15
C ALA A 262 4.62 -17.81 0.82
N LEU A 263 3.29 -17.75 0.89
CA LEU A 263 2.38 -17.54 -0.23
C LEU A 263 2.22 -16.04 -0.53
N HIS A 264 2.08 -15.24 0.53
CA HIS A 264 1.86 -13.80 0.45
C HIS A 264 2.40 -13.08 1.69
N PHE A 265 2.82 -11.82 1.50
CA PHE A 265 3.17 -10.93 2.61
C PHE A 265 2.41 -9.62 2.45
N SER A 266 1.88 -9.16 3.58
CA SER A 266 1.35 -7.81 3.76
C SER A 266 2.07 -7.14 4.93
N ASN A 267 1.78 -5.87 5.18
CA ASN A 267 2.19 -5.25 6.43
C ASN A 267 1.47 -5.84 7.66
N GLY A 268 0.24 -6.34 7.48
CA GLY A 268 -0.51 -7.01 8.55
C GLY A 268 0.06 -8.37 8.97
N GLY A 269 0.95 -8.97 8.17
CA GLY A 269 1.49 -10.32 8.40
C GLY A 269 1.60 -11.12 7.11
N GLY A 270 2.08 -12.36 7.22
CA GLY A 270 2.23 -13.31 6.12
C GLY A 270 1.14 -14.37 6.03
N VAL A 271 1.03 -14.99 4.85
CA VAL A 271 0.28 -16.23 4.64
C VAL A 271 1.27 -17.29 4.23
N TYR A 272 1.32 -18.39 4.96
CA TYR A 272 2.32 -19.44 4.82
C TYR A 272 1.66 -20.77 4.47
N ARG A 273 2.28 -21.53 3.57
CA ARG A 273 1.97 -22.94 3.40
C ARG A 273 2.76 -23.71 4.45
N ALA A 274 2.10 -24.61 5.17
CA ALA A 274 2.73 -25.44 6.18
C ALA A 274 2.25 -26.89 6.08
N LYS A 275 2.92 -27.75 6.83
CA LYS A 275 2.54 -29.15 7.01
C LYS A 275 2.47 -29.47 8.49
N ASP A 276 1.44 -30.21 8.90
CA ASP A 276 1.38 -30.77 10.24
C ASP A 276 2.30 -32.01 10.31
N PRO A 277 3.39 -31.98 11.09
CA PRO A 277 4.30 -33.11 11.18
C PRO A 277 3.64 -34.34 11.84
N ARG A 278 2.55 -34.14 12.60
CA ARG A 278 1.83 -35.22 13.30
C ARG A 278 0.94 -36.03 12.36
N THR A 279 0.29 -35.37 11.40
CA THR A 279 -0.71 -35.99 10.51
C THR A 279 -0.27 -36.03 9.04
N GLY A 280 0.75 -35.26 8.67
CA GLY A 280 1.19 -35.04 7.30
C GLY A 280 0.27 -34.12 6.47
N ARG A 281 -0.79 -33.57 7.07
CA ARG A 281 -1.76 -32.70 6.39
C ARG A 281 -1.11 -31.38 5.96
N ARG A 282 -1.42 -30.92 4.75
CA ARG A 282 -1.06 -29.56 4.28
C ARG A 282 -2.05 -28.54 4.82
N LEU A 283 -1.52 -27.42 5.28
CA LEU A 283 -2.23 -26.37 5.99
C LEU A 283 -1.83 -24.98 5.46
N VAL A 284 -2.63 -23.98 5.79
CA VAL A 284 -2.30 -22.57 5.65
C VAL A 284 -2.25 -21.93 7.03
N LEU A 285 -1.20 -21.14 7.28
CA LEU A 285 -1.06 -20.30 8.47
C LEU A 285 -1.17 -18.85 8.03
N LYS A 286 -2.21 -18.15 8.49
CA LYS A 286 -2.33 -16.70 8.35
C LYS A 286 -1.80 -16.02 9.60
N GLU A 287 -0.81 -15.15 9.45
CA GLU A 287 -0.23 -14.36 10.53
C GLU A 287 -0.88 -12.97 10.57
N ALA A 288 -1.16 -12.50 11.78
CA ALA A 288 -1.56 -11.15 12.09
C ALA A 288 -0.60 -10.51 13.11
N ARG A 289 -0.09 -9.34 12.75
CA ARG A 289 0.81 -8.50 13.54
C ARG A 289 0.00 -7.44 14.30
N PRO A 290 0.14 -7.34 15.63
CA PRO A 290 -0.54 -6.31 16.41
C PRO A 290 -0.25 -4.90 15.91
N HIS A 291 -1.27 -4.04 15.92
CA HIS A 291 -1.19 -2.62 15.57
C HIS A 291 -0.69 -2.30 14.15
N ALA A 292 -0.56 -3.32 13.29
CA ALA A 292 -0.08 -3.20 11.92
C ALA A 292 -1.16 -3.66 10.91
N GLY A 293 -0.96 -3.31 9.65
CA GLY A 293 -1.89 -3.67 8.57
C GLY A 293 -3.29 -3.10 8.77
N LEU A 294 -3.36 -1.81 9.12
CA LEU A 294 -4.61 -1.12 9.43
C LEU A 294 -5.53 -1.06 8.21
N ALA A 295 -6.83 -1.31 8.43
CA ALA A 295 -7.90 -1.02 7.49
C ALA A 295 -8.29 0.47 7.54
N ALA A 296 -9.17 0.92 6.66
CA ALA A 296 -9.54 2.33 6.54
C ALA A 296 -10.21 2.91 7.81
N ASP A 297 -10.86 2.06 8.59
CA ASP A 297 -11.47 2.35 9.89
C ASP A 297 -10.48 2.36 11.06
N GLY A 298 -9.21 2.00 10.83
CA GLY A 298 -8.18 1.87 11.84
C GLY A 298 -8.08 0.50 12.50
N THR A 299 -8.91 -0.48 12.10
CA THR A 299 -8.87 -1.85 12.64
C THR A 299 -7.58 -2.54 12.22
N ASP A 300 -6.86 -3.14 13.17
CA ASP A 300 -5.58 -3.80 12.92
C ASP A 300 -5.71 -5.24 12.39
N ALA A 301 -4.59 -5.84 11.99
CA ALA A 301 -4.58 -7.19 11.44
C ALA A 301 -5.05 -8.26 12.44
N VAL A 302 -4.84 -8.07 13.75
CA VAL A 302 -5.22 -9.06 14.77
C VAL A 302 -6.73 -9.07 14.94
N ALA A 303 -7.36 -7.89 15.04
CA ALA A 303 -8.80 -7.77 15.09
C ALA A 303 -9.46 -8.36 13.84
N ARG A 304 -8.92 -8.07 12.64
CA ARG A 304 -9.44 -8.62 11.38
C ARG A 304 -9.28 -10.14 11.27
N LEU A 305 -8.16 -10.70 11.74
CA LEU A 305 -7.95 -12.15 11.73
C LEU A 305 -8.84 -12.86 12.76
N THR A 306 -9.11 -12.22 13.90
CA THR A 306 -10.03 -12.74 14.92
C THR A 306 -11.46 -12.78 14.37
N HIS A 307 -11.88 -11.71 13.73
CA HIS A 307 -13.17 -11.64 13.05
C HIS A 307 -13.29 -12.70 11.95
N GLU A 308 -12.27 -12.86 11.11
CA GLU A 308 -12.23 -13.92 10.09
C GLU A 308 -12.35 -15.31 10.72
N GLU A 309 -11.67 -15.59 11.84
CA GLU A 309 -11.81 -16.85 12.56
C GLU A 309 -13.26 -17.10 13.00
N ASP A 310 -13.91 -16.10 13.62
CA ASP A 310 -15.28 -16.21 14.12
C ASP A 310 -16.27 -16.48 12.96
N VAL A 311 -16.11 -15.76 11.85
CA VAL A 311 -16.91 -15.96 10.63
C VAL A 311 -16.72 -17.36 10.07
N LEU A 312 -15.47 -17.81 9.87
CA LEU A 312 -15.20 -19.14 9.31
C LEU A 312 -15.71 -20.27 10.22
N ARG A 313 -15.65 -20.10 11.54
CA ARG A 313 -16.25 -21.04 12.49
C ARG A 313 -17.77 -21.09 12.37
N GLY A 314 -18.44 -19.95 12.16
CA GLY A 314 -19.88 -19.90 11.88
C GLY A 314 -20.29 -20.56 10.55
N LEU A 315 -19.38 -20.56 9.57
CA LEU A 315 -19.56 -21.18 8.26
C LEU A 315 -19.12 -22.66 8.21
N ALA A 316 -18.73 -23.25 9.35
CA ALA A 316 -18.29 -24.63 9.41
C ALA A 316 -19.34 -25.60 8.81
N GLY A 317 -18.84 -26.58 8.06
CA GLY A 317 -19.63 -27.58 7.35
C GLY A 317 -20.04 -27.20 5.93
N LEU A 318 -19.69 -26.01 5.44
CA LEU A 318 -19.80 -25.67 4.01
C LEU A 318 -18.52 -26.09 3.27
N ASP A 319 -18.66 -26.79 2.14
CA ASP A 319 -17.53 -27.21 1.31
C ASP A 319 -16.91 -26.04 0.52
N CYS A 320 -17.61 -24.90 0.45
CA CYS A 320 -17.20 -23.71 -0.28
C CYS A 320 -16.37 -22.73 0.56
N VAL A 321 -15.95 -23.09 1.78
CA VAL A 321 -15.07 -22.29 2.65
C VAL A 321 -13.99 -23.17 3.29
N PRO A 322 -12.80 -22.61 3.62
CA PRO A 322 -11.77 -23.36 4.34
C PRO A 322 -12.15 -23.59 5.80
N ALA A 323 -11.88 -24.78 6.33
CA ALA A 323 -12.07 -25.04 7.76
C ALA A 323 -10.96 -24.41 8.61
N VAL A 324 -11.34 -23.91 9.78
CA VAL A 324 -10.39 -23.48 10.82
C VAL A 324 -10.04 -24.67 11.71
N HIS A 325 -8.75 -24.87 11.95
CA HIS A 325 -8.25 -25.90 12.86
C HIS A 325 -8.01 -25.35 14.25
N GLU A 326 -7.18 -24.32 14.37
CA GLU A 326 -6.80 -23.71 15.64
C GLU A 326 -6.24 -22.31 15.40
N HIS A 327 -6.12 -21.52 16.48
CA HIS A 327 -5.32 -20.31 16.48
C HIS A 327 -4.16 -20.48 17.47
N LEU A 328 -3.06 -19.78 17.19
CA LEU A 328 -1.86 -19.79 18.00
C LEU A 328 -1.38 -18.37 18.24
N THR A 329 -0.63 -18.18 19.32
CA THR A 329 0.14 -16.95 19.55
C THR A 329 1.60 -17.32 19.70
N VAL A 330 2.45 -16.77 18.82
CA VAL A 330 3.90 -16.98 18.85
C VAL A 330 4.57 -15.62 18.84
N GLY A 331 5.38 -15.37 19.88
CA GLY A 331 5.78 -14.01 20.24
C GLY A 331 4.54 -13.16 20.52
N GLU A 332 4.42 -12.01 19.86
CA GLU A 332 3.25 -11.13 19.94
C GLU A 332 2.26 -11.36 18.77
N HIS A 333 2.57 -12.26 17.83
CA HIS A 333 1.79 -12.42 16.61
C HIS A 333 0.73 -13.50 16.77
N ARG A 334 -0.45 -13.27 16.20
CA ARG A 334 -1.53 -14.25 16.13
C ARG A 334 -1.42 -15.03 14.81
N PHE A 335 -1.60 -16.33 14.87
CA PHE A 335 -1.66 -17.21 13.71
C PHE A 335 -3.00 -17.92 13.68
N LEU A 336 -3.66 -17.95 12.51
CA LEU A 336 -4.84 -18.76 12.25
C LEU A 336 -4.45 -19.93 11.36
N VAL A 337 -4.67 -21.14 11.85
CA VAL A 337 -4.36 -22.39 11.14
C VAL A 337 -5.64 -22.88 10.48
N MET A 338 -5.58 -23.04 9.17
CA MET A 338 -6.74 -23.38 8.35
C MET A 338 -6.38 -24.34 7.22
N ASP A 339 -7.39 -24.83 6.53
CA ASP A 339 -7.22 -25.70 5.38
C ASP A 339 -6.30 -25.10 4.31
N PHE A 340 -5.40 -25.94 3.77
CA PHE A 340 -4.82 -25.68 2.47
C PHE A 340 -5.82 -26.06 1.39
N VAL A 341 -6.33 -25.06 0.68
CA VAL A 341 -7.25 -25.27 -0.45
C VAL A 341 -6.46 -25.53 -1.73
N PRO A 342 -6.44 -26.77 -2.28
CA PRO A 342 -5.77 -27.05 -3.53
C PRO A 342 -6.53 -26.44 -4.71
N GLY A 343 -5.82 -25.87 -5.67
CA GLY A 343 -6.42 -25.29 -6.86
C GLY A 343 -5.64 -24.12 -7.43
N THR A 344 -6.31 -23.35 -8.28
CA THR A 344 -5.81 -22.09 -8.84
C THR A 344 -6.84 -21.00 -8.62
N THR A 345 -6.42 -19.79 -8.27
CA THR A 345 -7.37 -18.67 -8.13
C THR A 345 -8.06 -18.38 -9.46
N LEU A 346 -9.35 -18.02 -9.42
CA LEU A 346 -10.16 -17.76 -10.61
C LEU A 346 -9.52 -16.69 -11.51
N ASN A 347 -8.90 -15.67 -10.94
CA ASN A 347 -8.14 -14.65 -11.68
C ASN A 347 -6.96 -15.25 -12.46
N THR A 348 -6.18 -16.14 -11.83
CA THR A 348 -5.04 -16.80 -12.48
C THR A 348 -5.51 -17.77 -13.56
N LEU A 349 -6.58 -18.52 -13.30
CA LEU A 349 -7.16 -19.45 -14.25
C LEU A 349 -7.72 -18.72 -15.48
N PHE A 350 -8.48 -17.64 -15.24
CA PHE A 350 -8.97 -16.74 -16.28
C PHE A 350 -7.82 -16.24 -17.17
N ALA A 351 -6.77 -15.65 -16.57
CA ALA A 351 -5.65 -15.10 -17.32
C ALA A 351 -4.89 -16.14 -18.17
N ARG A 352 -4.84 -17.40 -17.73
CA ARG A 352 -4.22 -18.49 -18.51
C ARG A 352 -5.10 -18.95 -19.68
N ARG A 353 -6.42 -18.92 -19.52
CA ARG A 353 -7.39 -19.42 -20.48
C ARG A 353 -7.83 -18.36 -21.49
N PHE A 354 -7.70 -17.08 -21.15
CA PHE A 354 -8.38 -15.99 -21.84
C PHE A 354 -8.13 -16.00 -23.36
N PRO A 355 -9.17 -16.21 -24.19
CA PRO A 355 -8.98 -16.45 -25.63
C PRO A 355 -8.46 -15.23 -26.37
N LEU A 356 -8.81 -14.01 -25.94
CA LEU A 356 -8.37 -12.76 -26.57
C LEU A 356 -6.90 -12.41 -26.29
N SER A 357 -6.18 -13.22 -25.50
CA SER A 357 -4.71 -13.11 -25.40
C SER A 357 -3.99 -13.67 -26.63
N ARG A 358 -4.70 -14.36 -27.53
CA ARG A 358 -4.19 -14.86 -28.81
C ARG A 358 -4.70 -13.97 -29.95
N SER A 359 -3.92 -13.84 -31.02
CA SER A 359 -4.38 -13.15 -32.23
C SER A 359 -5.47 -13.96 -32.91
N ALA A 360 -6.64 -13.35 -33.15
CA ALA A 360 -7.80 -13.93 -33.85
C ALA A 360 -8.21 -15.33 -33.33
N PRO A 361 -8.74 -15.43 -32.09
CA PRO A 361 -9.24 -16.70 -31.57
C PRO A 361 -10.43 -17.20 -32.41
N GLY A 362 -10.45 -18.50 -32.70
CA GLY A 362 -11.56 -19.12 -33.42
C GLY A 362 -12.84 -19.18 -32.59
N GLU A 363 -13.98 -19.33 -33.26
CA GLU A 363 -15.32 -19.38 -32.65
C GLU A 363 -15.45 -20.45 -31.57
N GLU A 364 -14.85 -21.63 -31.77
CA GLU A 364 -14.85 -22.72 -30.79
C GLU A 364 -14.19 -22.31 -29.47
N ALA A 365 -13.08 -21.57 -29.53
CA ALA A 365 -12.39 -21.09 -28.33
C ALA A 365 -13.22 -20.04 -27.57
N LEU A 366 -13.90 -19.16 -28.30
CA LEU A 366 -14.82 -18.17 -27.71
C LEU A 366 -16.03 -18.86 -27.07
N ALA A 367 -16.63 -19.86 -27.73
CA ALA A 367 -17.73 -20.65 -27.20
C ALA A 367 -17.32 -21.46 -25.96
N ALA A 368 -16.15 -22.11 -26.00
CA ALA A 368 -15.62 -22.86 -24.87
C ALA A 368 -15.26 -21.95 -23.68
N HIS A 369 -14.89 -20.70 -23.92
CA HIS A 369 -14.68 -19.70 -22.87
C HIS A 369 -16.02 -19.21 -22.30
N ALA A 370 -16.99 -18.87 -23.13
CA ALA A 370 -18.32 -18.44 -22.70
C ALA A 370 -19.01 -19.50 -21.82
N ALA A 371 -19.00 -20.76 -22.25
CA ALA A 371 -19.55 -21.87 -21.47
C ALA A 371 -18.79 -22.08 -20.15
N TRP A 372 -17.49 -21.84 -20.12
CA TRP A 372 -16.68 -21.89 -18.90
C TRP A 372 -17.01 -20.73 -17.95
N ALA A 373 -17.11 -19.51 -18.46
CA ALA A 373 -17.48 -18.32 -17.70
C ALA A 373 -18.86 -18.47 -17.04
N GLU A 374 -19.84 -19.01 -17.77
CA GLU A 374 -21.17 -19.35 -17.23
C GLU A 374 -21.06 -20.31 -16.04
N ARG A 375 -20.33 -21.41 -16.18
CA ARG A 375 -20.16 -22.39 -15.10
C ARG A 375 -19.48 -21.79 -13.88
N MET A 376 -18.42 -21.02 -14.07
CA MET A 376 -17.70 -20.37 -12.97
C MET A 376 -18.60 -19.35 -12.26
N HIS A 377 -19.35 -18.53 -13.01
CA HIS A 377 -20.30 -17.58 -12.44
C HIS A 377 -21.37 -18.28 -11.59
N ARG A 378 -21.93 -19.38 -12.09
CA ARG A 378 -22.89 -20.19 -11.34
C ARG A 378 -22.29 -20.78 -10.05
N LEU A 379 -21.12 -21.43 -10.14
CA LEU A 379 -20.46 -22.01 -8.96
C LEU A 379 -20.18 -20.97 -7.87
N VAL A 380 -19.76 -19.76 -8.26
CA VAL A 380 -19.53 -18.66 -7.31
C VAL A 380 -20.84 -18.14 -6.75
N THR A 381 -21.89 -18.03 -7.58
CA THR A 381 -23.23 -17.61 -7.12
C THR A 381 -23.79 -18.59 -6.09
N ASP A 382 -23.67 -19.90 -6.34
CA ASP A 382 -24.13 -20.95 -5.43
C ASP A 382 -23.35 -20.88 -4.09
N ALA A 383 -22.03 -20.74 -4.14
CA ALA A 383 -21.21 -20.59 -2.94
C ALA A 383 -21.55 -19.33 -2.12
N VAL A 384 -21.86 -18.21 -2.79
CA VAL A 384 -22.32 -16.98 -2.11
C VAL A 384 -23.69 -17.19 -1.48
N ALA A 385 -24.61 -17.89 -2.16
CA ALA A 385 -25.92 -18.22 -1.60
C ALA A 385 -25.80 -19.09 -0.33
N ASP A 386 -24.87 -20.05 -0.31
CA ASP A 386 -24.63 -20.91 0.85
C ASP A 386 -24.17 -20.12 2.09
N ILE A 387 -23.24 -19.16 1.92
CA ILE A 387 -22.79 -18.32 3.05
C ILE A 387 -23.86 -17.31 3.48
N HIS A 388 -24.66 -16.79 2.53
CA HIS A 388 -25.80 -15.91 2.83
C HIS A 388 -26.88 -16.64 3.62
N ALA A 389 -27.12 -17.93 3.33
CA ALA A 389 -28.03 -18.77 4.08
C ALA A 389 -27.58 -19.01 5.54
N ARG A 390 -26.28 -18.86 5.82
CA ARG A 390 -25.70 -18.83 7.18
C ARG A 390 -25.66 -17.42 7.79
N GLY A 391 -26.24 -16.42 7.13
CA GLY A 391 -26.32 -15.05 7.61
C GLY A 391 -25.03 -14.24 7.44
N VAL A 392 -24.06 -14.70 6.64
CA VAL A 392 -22.78 -14.01 6.40
C VAL A 392 -22.80 -13.35 5.02
N VAL A 393 -22.32 -12.12 4.95
CA VAL A 393 -22.02 -11.38 3.72
C VAL A 393 -20.50 -11.35 3.55
N MET A 394 -19.98 -11.67 2.37
CA MET A 394 -18.53 -11.74 2.14
C MET A 394 -17.88 -10.35 2.08
N GLY A 395 -18.51 -9.38 1.42
CA GLY A 395 -18.10 -7.97 1.41
C GLY A 395 -16.90 -7.64 0.51
N ASP A 396 -16.02 -8.61 0.20
CA ASP A 396 -14.87 -8.45 -0.69
C ASP A 396 -14.79 -9.58 -1.74
N LEU A 397 -15.92 -9.85 -2.41
CA LEU A 397 -15.96 -10.85 -3.49
C LEU A 397 -15.25 -10.33 -4.75
N HIS A 398 -14.18 -11.00 -5.15
CA HIS A 398 -13.52 -10.80 -6.44
C HIS A 398 -12.76 -12.06 -6.89
N MET A 399 -12.33 -12.09 -8.16
CA MET A 399 -11.71 -13.28 -8.79
C MET A 399 -10.45 -13.83 -8.10
N SER A 400 -9.77 -13.06 -7.25
CA SER A 400 -8.59 -13.54 -6.53
C SER A 400 -8.94 -14.18 -5.19
N ASN A 401 -10.15 -13.94 -4.66
CA ASN A 401 -10.70 -14.53 -3.44
C ASN A 401 -11.55 -15.78 -3.75
N VAL A 402 -11.47 -16.31 -4.96
CA VAL A 402 -12.12 -17.55 -5.37
C VAL A 402 -11.04 -18.55 -5.81
N MET A 403 -10.91 -19.67 -5.10
CA MET A 403 -10.10 -20.81 -5.51
C MET A 403 -10.94 -21.74 -6.37
N VAL A 404 -10.41 -22.17 -7.51
CA VAL A 404 -11.04 -23.17 -8.39
C VAL A 404 -10.27 -24.47 -8.29
N SER A 405 -10.98 -25.58 -8.11
CA SER A 405 -10.37 -26.92 -8.12
C SER A 405 -9.73 -27.26 -9.46
N GLU A 406 -8.83 -28.24 -9.46
CA GLU A 406 -8.14 -28.69 -10.68
C GLU A 406 -9.09 -29.24 -11.76
N ASP A 407 -10.20 -29.85 -11.35
CA ASP A 407 -11.27 -30.35 -12.24
C ASP A 407 -12.30 -29.27 -12.63
N GLU A 408 -12.14 -28.05 -12.10
CA GLU A 408 -13.04 -26.92 -12.31
C GLU A 408 -14.51 -27.19 -11.94
N GLN A 409 -14.78 -28.15 -11.05
CA GLN A 409 -16.14 -28.52 -10.62
C GLN A 409 -16.56 -27.88 -9.30
N ARG A 410 -15.61 -27.35 -8.51
CA ARG A 410 -15.91 -26.68 -7.25
C ARG A 410 -15.13 -25.38 -7.11
N VAL A 411 -15.71 -24.47 -6.34
CA VAL A 411 -15.06 -23.23 -5.91
C VAL A 411 -15.04 -23.15 -4.39
N VAL A 412 -13.99 -22.52 -3.87
CA VAL A 412 -13.87 -22.21 -2.45
C VAL A 412 -13.61 -20.71 -2.32
N LEU A 413 -14.44 -20.04 -1.55
CA LEU A 413 -14.29 -18.63 -1.19
C LEU A 413 -13.19 -18.49 -0.15
N LEU A 414 -12.32 -17.51 -0.36
CA LEU A 414 -11.17 -17.22 0.49
C LEU A 414 -11.29 -15.82 1.08
N ASP A 415 -10.59 -15.59 2.19
CA ASP A 415 -10.41 -14.27 2.81
C ASP A 415 -11.72 -13.62 3.29
N PHE A 416 -12.12 -13.96 4.52
CA PHE A 416 -13.34 -13.45 5.16
C PHE A 416 -13.06 -12.25 6.10
N GLU A 417 -11.90 -11.60 5.97
CA GLU A 417 -11.53 -10.46 6.82
C GLU A 417 -12.46 -9.24 6.67
N ALA A 418 -13.16 -9.12 5.54
CA ALA A 418 -14.13 -8.05 5.24
C ALA A 418 -15.59 -8.50 5.39
N ALA A 419 -15.82 -9.73 5.84
CA ALA A 419 -17.16 -10.29 5.97
C ALA A 419 -17.95 -9.54 7.06
N SER A 420 -19.28 -9.61 6.99
CA SER A 420 -20.16 -9.04 8.02
C SER A 420 -21.39 -9.91 8.22
N LEU A 421 -22.07 -9.73 9.35
CA LEU A 421 -23.35 -10.40 9.57
C LEU A 421 -24.44 -9.65 8.79
N THR A 422 -25.39 -10.41 8.22
CA THR A 422 -26.53 -9.83 7.47
C THR A 422 -27.35 -8.86 8.32
N SER A 423 -27.39 -9.07 9.63
CA SER A 423 -28.07 -8.21 10.61
C SER A 423 -27.44 -6.84 10.81
N GLU A 424 -26.16 -6.66 10.46
CA GLU A 424 -25.42 -5.42 10.72
C GLU A 424 -25.63 -4.36 9.64
N ALA A 425 -26.15 -4.75 8.46
CA ALA A 425 -26.25 -3.89 7.27
C ALA A 425 -24.95 -3.07 7.02
N ALA A 426 -23.80 -3.70 7.32
CA ALA A 426 -22.51 -3.03 7.31
C ALA A 426 -22.05 -2.72 5.88
N ARG A 427 -21.14 -1.75 5.79
CA ARG A 427 -20.36 -1.48 4.57
C ARG A 427 -18.99 -2.14 4.71
N PRO A 428 -18.45 -2.74 3.63
CA PRO A 428 -17.07 -3.23 3.64
C PRO A 428 -16.09 -2.09 3.87
N THR A 429 -15.15 -2.27 4.79
CA THR A 429 -14.03 -1.34 5.06
C THR A 429 -12.82 -1.58 4.15
N VAL A 430 -12.81 -2.73 3.46
CA VAL A 430 -11.83 -3.11 2.44
C VAL A 430 -12.62 -3.69 1.27
N ALA A 431 -12.32 -3.25 0.05
CA ALA A 431 -12.92 -3.80 -1.16
C ALA A 431 -11.97 -3.66 -2.35
N ASN A 432 -12.00 -4.65 -3.24
CA ASN A 432 -11.34 -4.54 -4.54
C ASN A 432 -12.01 -3.45 -5.41
N PRO A 433 -11.27 -2.43 -5.91
CA PRO A 433 -11.87 -1.34 -6.70
C PRO A 433 -12.67 -1.78 -7.94
N ALA A 434 -12.35 -2.95 -8.49
CA ALA A 434 -13.04 -3.50 -9.66
C ALA A 434 -14.40 -4.14 -9.32
N PHE A 435 -14.70 -4.36 -8.04
CA PHE A 435 -15.90 -5.04 -7.53
C PHE A 435 -16.59 -4.25 -6.40
N ALA A 436 -16.01 -3.14 -5.95
CA ALA A 436 -16.52 -2.35 -4.85
C ALA A 436 -17.92 -1.80 -5.14
N ALA A 437 -18.88 -2.17 -4.30
CA ALA A 437 -20.26 -1.73 -4.44
C ALA A 437 -20.40 -0.23 -4.12
N PRO A 438 -21.34 0.48 -4.79
CA PRO A 438 -21.64 1.87 -4.46
C PRO A 438 -22.17 2.03 -3.03
N ARG A 439 -22.05 3.23 -2.46
CA ARG A 439 -22.33 3.49 -1.03
C ARG A 439 -23.78 3.22 -0.61
N ASP A 440 -24.72 3.18 -1.55
CA ASP A 440 -26.14 2.88 -1.31
C ASP A 440 -26.42 1.36 -1.19
N ARG A 441 -25.43 0.49 -1.45
CA ARG A 441 -25.52 -0.96 -1.23
C ARG A 441 -24.97 -1.34 0.15
N THR A 442 -25.69 -2.19 0.87
CA THR A 442 -25.34 -2.69 2.21
C THR A 442 -25.79 -4.15 2.36
N GLY A 443 -25.19 -4.88 3.30
CA GLY A 443 -25.51 -6.29 3.52
C GLY A 443 -25.35 -7.14 2.25
N GLN A 444 -26.27 -8.08 2.01
CA GLN A 444 -26.19 -9.00 0.86
C GLN A 444 -26.14 -8.31 -0.51
N ALA A 445 -26.69 -7.09 -0.62
CA ALA A 445 -26.68 -6.34 -1.87
C ALA A 445 -25.25 -5.96 -2.32
N VAL A 446 -24.28 -5.96 -1.41
CA VAL A 446 -22.86 -5.77 -1.73
C VAL A 446 -22.34 -6.96 -2.55
N ASP A 447 -22.60 -8.18 -2.11
CA ASP A 447 -22.18 -9.39 -2.82
C ASP A 447 -22.98 -9.59 -4.12
N THR A 448 -24.26 -9.21 -4.13
CA THR A 448 -25.08 -9.19 -5.36
C THR A 448 -24.47 -8.29 -6.43
N TYR A 449 -24.03 -7.08 -6.05
CA TYR A 449 -23.32 -6.18 -6.96
C TYR A 449 -22.00 -6.80 -7.45
N ALA A 450 -21.21 -7.40 -6.56
CA ALA A 450 -19.96 -8.05 -6.92
C ALA A 450 -20.17 -9.24 -7.87
N LEU A 451 -21.23 -10.04 -7.70
CA LEU A 451 -21.62 -11.12 -8.63
C LEU A 451 -22.04 -10.58 -10.00
N ALA A 452 -22.71 -9.42 -10.05
CA ALA A 452 -23.03 -8.75 -11.30
C ALA A 452 -21.76 -8.26 -12.02
N CYS A 453 -20.80 -7.67 -11.29
CA CYS A 453 -19.49 -7.34 -11.84
C CYS A 453 -18.75 -8.58 -12.34
N LEU A 454 -18.78 -9.68 -11.58
CA LEU A 454 -18.12 -10.95 -11.94
C LEU A 454 -18.66 -11.51 -13.25
N ARG A 455 -19.98 -11.41 -13.48
CA ARG A 455 -20.64 -11.85 -14.71
C ARG A 455 -20.00 -11.23 -15.96
N LEU A 456 -19.72 -9.93 -15.90
CA LEU A 456 -19.06 -9.20 -16.99
C LEU A 456 -17.54 -9.45 -17.00
N ALA A 457 -16.90 -9.45 -15.83
CA ALA A 457 -15.45 -9.60 -15.69
C ALA A 457 -14.91 -10.93 -16.22
N LEU A 458 -15.68 -12.01 -16.12
CA LEU A 458 -15.32 -13.33 -16.67
C LEU A 458 -15.25 -13.36 -18.20
N HIS A 459 -15.70 -12.29 -18.88
CA HIS A 459 -15.59 -12.11 -20.32
C HIS A 459 -14.64 -10.95 -20.65
N LEU A 460 -14.83 -9.79 -20.03
CA LEU A 460 -13.99 -8.60 -20.22
C LEU A 460 -13.73 -7.95 -18.85
N PRO A 461 -12.51 -8.06 -18.27
CA PRO A 461 -12.20 -7.63 -16.91
C PRO A 461 -11.92 -6.12 -16.83
N LEU A 462 -12.86 -5.30 -17.30
CA LEU A 462 -12.78 -3.83 -17.34
C LEU A 462 -13.71 -3.16 -16.31
N THR A 463 -14.06 -3.88 -15.24
CA THR A 463 -15.04 -3.43 -14.24
C THR A 463 -14.54 -2.30 -13.34
N THR A 464 -13.23 -2.01 -13.32
CA THR A 464 -12.69 -0.80 -12.69
C THR A 464 -13.26 0.49 -13.27
N LEU A 465 -13.74 0.46 -14.53
CA LEU A 465 -14.40 1.61 -15.17
C LEU A 465 -15.72 1.99 -14.47
N PHE A 466 -16.36 1.07 -13.76
CA PHE A 466 -17.63 1.33 -13.07
C PHE A 466 -17.46 2.27 -11.87
N GLY A 467 -16.25 2.36 -11.31
CA GLY A 467 -15.91 3.38 -10.32
C GLY A 467 -15.90 4.80 -10.89
N LEU A 468 -15.75 4.95 -12.22
CA LEU A 468 -15.83 6.23 -12.92
C LEU A 468 -17.24 6.53 -13.39
N ASP A 469 -17.86 5.57 -14.08
CA ASP A 469 -19.22 5.69 -14.61
C ASP A 469 -19.85 4.31 -14.80
N ARG A 470 -20.87 4.02 -14.00
CA ARG A 470 -21.58 2.73 -14.00
C ARG A 470 -22.36 2.48 -15.30
N ALA A 471 -22.68 3.50 -16.08
CA ALA A 471 -23.33 3.34 -17.39
C ALA A 471 -22.43 2.63 -18.43
N HIS A 472 -21.14 2.46 -18.13
CA HIS A 472 -20.25 1.61 -18.95
C HIS A 472 -20.61 0.12 -18.85
N ALA A 473 -21.42 -0.31 -17.88
CA ALA A 473 -21.87 -1.69 -17.76
C ALA A 473 -22.64 -2.15 -19.01
N ALA A 474 -23.57 -1.35 -19.52
CA ALA A 474 -24.30 -1.66 -20.75
C ALA A 474 -23.36 -1.82 -21.96
N ARG A 475 -22.43 -0.88 -22.15
CA ARG A 475 -21.44 -0.94 -23.24
C ARG A 475 -20.54 -2.17 -23.15
N LEU A 476 -20.13 -2.53 -21.94
CA LEU A 476 -19.31 -3.72 -21.72
C LEU A 476 -20.11 -4.98 -22.05
N ALA A 477 -21.38 -5.05 -21.65
CA ALA A 477 -22.25 -6.17 -21.97
C ALA A 477 -22.53 -6.30 -23.48
N ASP A 478 -22.68 -5.18 -24.19
CA ASP A 478 -22.79 -5.17 -25.66
C ASP A 478 -21.53 -5.74 -26.32
N ALA A 479 -20.35 -5.29 -25.89
CA ALA A 479 -19.07 -5.81 -26.38
C ALA A 479 -18.88 -7.31 -26.06
N VAL A 480 -19.33 -7.77 -24.89
CA VAL A 480 -19.30 -9.21 -24.55
C VAL A 480 -20.16 -10.00 -25.52
N ALA A 481 -21.38 -9.56 -25.82
CA ALA A 481 -22.31 -10.26 -26.72
C ALA A 481 -21.88 -10.20 -28.19
N GLU A 482 -21.09 -9.21 -28.59
CA GLU A 482 -20.49 -9.12 -29.92
C GLU A 482 -19.31 -10.10 -30.08
N ILE A 483 -18.48 -10.24 -29.04
CA ILE A 483 -17.24 -11.04 -29.09
C ILE A 483 -17.48 -12.51 -28.77
N PHE A 484 -18.33 -12.80 -27.78
CA PHE A 484 -18.59 -14.14 -27.29
C PHE A 484 -20.00 -14.57 -27.69
N PRO A 485 -20.25 -15.88 -27.90
CA PRO A 485 -21.58 -16.40 -28.21
C PRO A 485 -22.46 -16.43 -26.95
N VAL A 486 -22.71 -15.26 -26.38
CA VAL A 486 -23.50 -15.03 -25.16
C VAL A 486 -24.67 -14.13 -25.55
N PRO A 487 -25.93 -14.57 -25.34
CA PRO A 487 -27.07 -13.72 -25.63
C PRO A 487 -27.02 -12.44 -24.79
N ARG A 488 -27.11 -11.26 -25.42
CA ARG A 488 -27.06 -9.97 -24.71
C ARG A 488 -28.06 -9.87 -23.57
N ALA A 489 -29.26 -10.42 -23.76
CA ALA A 489 -30.32 -10.46 -22.76
C ALA A 489 -29.92 -11.21 -21.47
N SER A 490 -29.00 -12.18 -21.55
CA SER A 490 -28.49 -12.91 -20.38
C SER A 490 -27.62 -12.05 -19.46
N LEU A 491 -27.18 -10.87 -19.93
CA LEU A 491 -26.36 -9.93 -19.16
C LEU A 491 -27.19 -8.78 -18.58
N ASP A 492 -28.47 -8.64 -18.97
CA ASP A 492 -29.31 -7.50 -18.58
C ASP A 492 -29.52 -7.38 -17.07
N ALA A 493 -29.63 -8.51 -16.37
CA ALA A 493 -29.78 -8.50 -14.92
C ALA A 493 -28.52 -7.92 -14.24
N ALA A 494 -27.33 -8.30 -14.71
CA ALA A 494 -26.07 -7.77 -14.19
C ALA A 494 -25.93 -6.26 -14.50
N VAL A 495 -26.29 -5.84 -15.71
CA VAL A 495 -26.27 -4.41 -16.09
C VAL A 495 -27.18 -3.59 -15.20
N ARG A 496 -28.42 -4.04 -14.98
CA ARG A 496 -29.38 -3.33 -14.10
C ARG A 496 -28.90 -3.24 -12.66
N GLU A 497 -28.29 -4.31 -12.13
CA GLU A 497 -27.73 -4.29 -10.78
C GLU A 497 -26.59 -3.26 -10.66
N ILE A 498 -25.67 -3.25 -11.63
CA ILE A 498 -24.51 -2.36 -11.63
C ILE A 498 -24.94 -0.90 -11.78
N GLU A 499 -25.78 -0.58 -12.77
CA GLU A 499 -26.25 0.79 -13.01
C GLU A 499 -27.12 1.30 -11.84
N GLY A 500 -27.89 0.40 -11.22
CA GLY A 500 -28.85 0.76 -10.18
C GLY A 500 -29.98 1.63 -10.73
N PRO A 501 -30.81 2.23 -9.85
CA PRO A 501 -31.91 3.07 -10.28
C PRO A 501 -31.39 4.33 -11.02
N PRO A 502 -32.07 4.80 -12.09
CA PRO A 502 -31.59 5.88 -12.99
C PRO A 502 -31.22 7.22 -12.34
N ASN A 503 -31.53 7.45 -11.06
CA ASN A 503 -31.28 8.70 -10.34
C ASN A 503 -30.23 8.59 -9.20
N ALA A 504 -29.56 7.45 -9.02
CA ALA A 504 -28.51 7.32 -8.00
C ALA A 504 -27.13 7.90 -8.43
N GLY A 505 -27.01 8.38 -9.68
CA GLY A 505 -25.73 8.77 -10.30
C GLY A 505 -25.35 10.25 -10.25
N LEU A 506 -26.10 11.12 -9.58
CA LEU A 506 -25.83 12.58 -9.54
C LEU A 506 -25.76 13.18 -8.13
N ALA A 507 -25.38 12.40 -7.12
CA ALA A 507 -24.87 12.94 -5.86
C ALA A 507 -23.33 12.89 -5.86
N GLY A 508 -22.71 13.69 -6.73
CA GLY A 508 -21.36 14.18 -6.44
C GLY A 508 -21.41 15.03 -5.17
N PRO A 509 -20.27 15.35 -4.52
CA PRO A 509 -20.29 16.31 -3.43
C PRO A 509 -20.85 17.64 -3.96
N GLU A 510 -22.06 18.01 -3.54
CA GLU A 510 -22.52 19.38 -3.64
C GLU A 510 -21.53 20.21 -2.82
N ALA A 511 -20.56 20.81 -3.52
CA ALA A 511 -19.89 21.98 -3.00
C ALA A 511 -20.99 23.02 -2.69
N PRO A 512 -21.03 23.62 -1.49
CA PRO A 512 -22.01 24.64 -1.20
C PRO A 512 -21.82 25.77 -2.23
N ALA A 513 -22.88 26.03 -3.00
CA ALA A 513 -22.89 27.11 -3.98
C ALA A 513 -22.47 28.41 -3.28
N PRO A 514 -21.44 29.13 -3.78
CA PRO A 514 -21.10 30.41 -3.22
C PRO A 514 -22.24 31.39 -3.50
N THR A 515 -22.95 31.80 -2.45
CA THR A 515 -23.82 32.96 -2.48
C THR A 515 -22.99 34.14 -2.97
N ALA A 516 -23.23 34.56 -4.20
CA ALA A 516 -22.60 35.72 -4.82
C ALA A 516 -23.07 37.00 -4.13
N SER A 517 -22.37 37.40 -3.07
CA SER A 517 -22.38 38.79 -2.61
C SER A 517 -21.44 39.59 -3.51
N ARG A 518 -22.02 40.43 -4.36
CA ARG A 518 -21.31 41.41 -5.19
C ARG A 518 -20.68 42.46 -4.28
N SER A 519 -19.36 42.42 -4.11
CA SER A 519 -18.58 43.58 -3.68
C SER A 519 -17.50 43.86 -4.72
N ALA A 520 -17.63 45.01 -5.39
CA ALA A 520 -16.71 45.50 -6.40
C ALA A 520 -15.33 45.81 -5.79
N VAL A 521 -14.27 45.38 -6.46
CA VAL A 521 -12.88 45.78 -6.17
C VAL A 521 -12.46 46.82 -7.22
N PRO A 522 -11.91 47.99 -6.83
CA PRO A 522 -11.39 48.96 -7.80
C PRO A 522 -9.98 48.58 -8.30
N ALA A 523 -9.69 48.99 -9.54
CA ALA A 523 -8.46 48.71 -10.28
C ALA A 523 -7.19 49.35 -9.65
N PRO A 524 -5.98 48.79 -9.90
CA PRO A 524 -4.73 49.27 -9.30
C PRO A 524 -4.06 50.39 -10.13
N PRO A 525 -3.25 51.28 -9.51
CA PRO A 525 -2.40 52.21 -10.25
C PRO A 525 -1.01 51.62 -10.57
N ALA A 526 -0.37 52.23 -11.58
CA ALA A 526 0.88 51.85 -12.24
C ALA A 526 2.17 52.30 -11.47
N PRO A 527 3.39 51.92 -11.91
CA PRO A 527 4.54 51.66 -11.03
C PRO A 527 5.54 52.81 -10.83
N GLY A 528 6.24 52.80 -9.70
CA GLY A 528 7.45 53.59 -9.42
C GLY A 528 8.45 52.79 -8.56
N SER A 529 9.72 52.77 -8.97
CA SER A 529 10.86 52.07 -8.33
C SER A 529 11.65 53.01 -7.37
N PRO A 530 12.78 52.59 -6.76
CA PRO A 530 12.91 51.64 -5.63
C PRO A 530 13.77 52.20 -4.47
N ALA A 531 13.67 51.63 -3.25
CA ALA A 531 14.63 51.84 -2.15
C ALA A 531 14.70 50.59 -1.22
N PRO A 532 15.80 50.39 -0.48
CA PRO A 532 16.44 49.08 -0.33
C PRO A 532 15.93 48.24 0.86
N ARG A 533 16.01 46.92 0.72
CA ARG A 533 15.76 45.93 1.79
C ARG A 533 17.08 45.52 2.44
N PRO A 534 17.11 45.28 3.77
CA PRO A 534 18.24 44.62 4.41
C PRO A 534 18.27 43.12 4.04
N GLU A 535 19.46 42.61 3.77
CA GLU A 535 19.71 41.21 3.39
C GLU A 535 19.53 40.24 4.57
N PRO A 536 18.88 39.07 4.37
CA PRO A 536 19.04 37.93 5.26
C PRO A 536 20.33 37.16 4.92
N VAL A 537 21.17 36.99 5.92
CA VAL A 537 22.40 36.17 5.88
C VAL A 537 22.04 34.71 5.62
N SER A 538 22.66 34.16 4.58
CA SER A 538 22.41 32.84 3.98
C SER A 538 23.32 31.77 4.59
N LEU A 539 22.74 30.66 5.08
CA LEU A 539 23.45 29.41 5.33
C LEU A 539 23.10 28.39 4.23
N SER A 540 23.95 28.30 3.19
CA SER A 540 24.23 27.08 2.40
C SER A 540 25.11 27.39 1.19
N PRO A 541 26.10 26.54 0.86
CA PRO A 541 26.48 26.29 -0.52
C PRO A 541 26.04 24.86 -0.91
N TRP A 542 24.85 24.75 -1.50
CA TRP A 542 24.44 23.61 -2.34
C TRP A 542 23.97 24.17 -3.70
N PRO A 543 24.28 23.52 -4.84
CA PRO A 543 24.14 24.12 -6.17
C PRO A 543 22.67 24.32 -6.55
N ARG A 544 22.38 25.55 -7.02
CA ARG A 544 21.06 25.98 -7.51
C ARG A 544 20.75 25.27 -8.83
N GLY A 545 19.82 24.31 -8.81
CA GLY A 545 19.07 23.88 -9.99
C GLY A 545 17.98 24.90 -10.34
N PRO A 546 17.63 25.09 -11.63
CA PRO A 546 16.73 26.16 -12.05
C PRO A 546 15.28 25.92 -11.61
N ARG A 547 14.64 27.00 -11.14
CA ARG A 547 13.18 27.07 -10.88
C ARG A 547 12.41 26.73 -12.16
N PRO A 548 11.41 25.83 -12.14
CA PRO A 548 10.42 25.82 -13.20
C PRO A 548 9.37 26.88 -12.91
N ALA A 549 9.21 27.79 -13.88
CA ALA A 549 8.06 28.67 -13.97
C ALA A 549 6.77 27.84 -14.14
N ARG A 550 5.66 28.35 -13.59
CA ARG A 550 4.30 27.82 -13.79
C ARG A 550 4.01 27.61 -15.29
N PRO A 551 3.30 26.55 -15.70
CA PRO A 551 2.63 26.55 -16.99
C PRO A 551 1.12 26.78 -16.84
N ARG A 552 0.67 27.80 -17.57
CA ARG A 552 -0.69 27.95 -18.11
C ARG A 552 -0.94 26.81 -19.11
N ALA A 553 -2.11 26.18 -18.99
CA ALA A 553 -2.94 25.51 -19.99
C ALA A 553 -2.33 24.96 -21.32
N ALA A 554 -2.54 23.65 -21.49
CA ALA A 554 -3.09 22.94 -22.66
C ALA A 554 -2.49 23.09 -24.08
N ARG A 555 -2.34 21.91 -24.70
CA ARG A 555 -2.03 21.55 -26.11
C ARG A 555 -0.56 21.31 -26.41
N LEU A 556 -0.21 20.04 -26.67
CA LEU A 556 0.47 19.53 -27.87
C LEU A 556 0.84 18.05 -27.67
N ALA A 557 0.32 17.20 -28.56
CA ALA A 557 0.77 15.81 -28.74
C ALA A 557 2.11 15.81 -29.47
N HIS A 558 3.13 15.02 -29.03
CA HIS A 558 4.41 14.78 -29.74
C HIS A 558 5.24 13.64 -29.08
N PRO A 559 6.28 13.04 -29.75
CA PRO A 559 6.37 11.64 -30.23
C PRO A 559 7.19 10.67 -29.32
N PRO A 560 7.28 9.37 -29.65
CA PRO A 560 7.77 8.32 -28.74
C PRO A 560 9.29 8.13 -28.83
N THR A 561 10.10 9.04 -28.30
CA THR A 561 11.54 8.78 -28.06
C THR A 561 12.08 9.66 -26.92
N ALA A 562 11.71 9.35 -25.68
CA ALA A 562 12.43 9.79 -24.48
C ALA A 562 12.16 8.79 -23.35
N PRO A 563 13.16 8.06 -22.81
CA PRO A 563 12.95 7.06 -21.77
C PRO A 563 12.81 7.63 -20.34
N THR A 564 12.47 8.91 -20.19
CA THR A 564 12.42 9.58 -18.86
C THR A 564 11.19 10.46 -18.64
N ALA A 565 10.20 10.43 -19.52
CA ALA A 565 8.90 11.04 -19.22
C ALA A 565 8.01 9.97 -18.58
N GLY A 566 7.78 10.08 -17.26
CA GLY A 566 6.81 9.25 -16.56
C GLY A 566 5.47 9.28 -17.28
N PHE A 567 4.91 8.10 -17.52
CA PHE A 567 3.58 7.97 -18.10
C PHE A 567 2.55 8.57 -17.13
N PRO A 568 1.43 9.19 -17.58
CA PRO A 568 0.36 9.61 -16.69
C PRO A 568 -0.11 8.45 -15.83
N GLY A 569 0.19 8.50 -14.52
CA GLY A 569 -0.08 7.42 -13.57
C GLY A 569 1.13 6.57 -13.18
N ASP A 570 2.35 6.90 -13.61
CA ASP A 570 3.57 6.35 -13.02
C ASP A 570 3.82 6.96 -11.64
N ILE A 571 3.85 6.15 -10.58
CA ILE A 571 4.09 6.65 -9.23
C ILE A 571 5.53 7.13 -9.00
N ALA A 572 6.47 6.78 -9.89
CA ALA A 572 7.84 7.28 -9.84
C ALA A 572 7.89 8.81 -9.93
N GLN A 573 6.86 9.45 -10.52
CA GLN A 573 6.74 10.91 -10.53
C GLN A 573 6.50 11.52 -9.13
N PHE A 574 5.99 10.73 -8.19
CA PHE A 574 5.73 11.13 -6.80
C PHE A 574 6.86 10.73 -5.85
N ALA A 575 7.79 9.88 -6.30
CA ALA A 575 8.98 9.57 -5.54
C ALA A 575 9.83 10.85 -5.41
N SER A 576 9.86 11.43 -4.21
CA SER A 576 10.83 12.48 -3.91
C SER A 576 12.24 11.86 -3.93
N PRO A 577 13.23 12.49 -4.60
CA PRO A 577 14.61 12.04 -4.52
C PRO A 577 15.18 12.06 -3.10
#